data_AF-A0A417D2Y0-F1
#
_entry.id   AF-A0A417D2Y0-F1
#
_cell.length_a   1.000
_cell.length_b   1.000
_cell.length_c   1.000
_cell.angle_alpha   90.00
_cell.angle_beta   90.00
_cell.angle_gamma   90.00
#
_symmetry.space_group_name_H-M   'P 1'
#
loop_
_entity.id
_entity.type
_entity.pdbx_description
1 polymer ?
#
loop_
_entity_poly.entity_id
_entity_poly.type
_entity_poly.pdbx_seq_one_letter_code
_entity_poly.pdbx_strand_id
1 'polypeptide(L)'
;MPHVLKMKDGKLLTTFGIRDLLDAVQDYAGEELRREIEEYIETNVQNIDDYEKEYDRMEQENERLADHQRSVLCDIRDEVDALDTLLQNTRLNRRRMQGAVRIIRQMINREL
;
A
#
# COMPACT_ATOMS: atom_id res chain seq x y z
N MET A 1 -13.18 -29.89 6.17
CA MET A 1 -12.73 -30.61 7.38
C MET A 1 -12.27 -29.60 8.43
N PRO A 2 -12.71 -29.71 9.69
CA PRO A 2 -12.33 -28.76 10.73
C PRO A 2 -10.85 -28.91 11.11
N HIS A 3 -10.16 -27.79 11.24
CA HIS A 3 -8.81 -27.73 11.84
C HIS A 3 -8.91 -27.15 13.25
N VAL A 4 -8.08 -27.62 14.18
CA VAL A 4 -8.04 -27.10 15.55
C VAL A 4 -6.78 -26.27 15.73
N LEU A 5 -6.96 -24.97 15.97
CA LEU A 5 -5.90 -24.03 16.28
C LEU A 5 -5.81 -23.85 17.79
N LYS A 6 -4.60 -23.96 18.34
CA LYS A 6 -4.33 -23.62 19.74
C LYS A 6 -3.77 -22.21 19.81
N MET A 7 -4.53 -21.30 20.41
CA MET A 7 -4.13 -19.91 20.60
C MET A 7 -3.07 -19.77 21.69
N LYS A 8 -2.34 -18.64 21.70
CA LYS A 8 -1.29 -18.35 22.69
C LYS A 8 -1.83 -18.27 24.13
N ASP A 9 -3.10 -17.96 24.31
CA ASP A 9 -3.80 -17.95 25.60
C ASP A 9 -4.28 -19.35 26.04
N GLY A 10 -4.01 -20.39 25.24
CA GLY A 10 -4.38 -21.78 25.51
C GLY A 10 -5.76 -22.18 25.00
N LYS A 11 -6.56 -21.26 24.44
CA LYS A 11 -7.87 -21.61 23.88
C LYS A 11 -7.73 -22.45 22.60
N LEU A 12 -8.62 -23.41 22.46
CA LEU A 12 -8.75 -24.21 21.25
C LEU A 12 -9.84 -23.60 20.39
N LEU A 13 -9.51 -23.32 19.13
CA LEU A 13 -10.40 -22.72 18.16
C LEU A 13 -10.53 -23.69 16.98
N THR A 14 -11.73 -24.23 16.79
CA THR A 14 -12.02 -25.11 15.67
C THR A 14 -12.42 -24.28 14.47
N THR A 15 -11.55 -24.20 13.47
CA THR A 15 -11.82 -23.50 12.22
C THR A 15 -12.55 -24.45 11.27
N PHE A 16 -13.73 -24.03 10.83
CA PHE A 16 -14.49 -24.70 9.78
C PHE A 16 -14.33 -23.91 8.48
N GLY A 17 -14.35 -24.61 7.33
CA GLY A 17 -14.64 -23.94 6.07
C GLY A 17 -16.07 -23.39 6.10
N ILE A 18 -16.36 -22.29 5.40
CA ILE A 18 -17.70 -21.66 5.41
C ILE A 18 -18.80 -22.67 5.05
N ARG A 19 -18.57 -23.52 4.04
CA ARG A 19 -19.50 -24.60 3.67
C ARG A 19 -19.69 -25.62 4.79
N ASP A 20 -18.60 -26.11 5.38
CA ASP A 20 -18.66 -27.07 6.50
C ASP A 20 -19.42 -26.48 7.72
N LEU A 21 -19.28 -25.16 7.96
CA LEU A 21 -20.02 -24.45 9.00
C LEU A 21 -21.51 -24.40 8.67
N LEU A 22 -21.87 -23.99 7.45
CA LEU A 22 -23.27 -23.89 7.02
C LEU A 22 -23.96 -25.26 7.02
N ASP A 23 -23.27 -26.31 6.55
CA ASP A 23 -23.77 -27.69 6.58
C ASP A 23 -24.01 -28.14 8.03
N ALA A 24 -23.08 -27.85 8.95
CA ALA A 24 -23.28 -28.16 10.37
C ALA A 24 -24.43 -27.36 10.98
N VAL A 25 -24.58 -26.08 10.65
CA VAL A 25 -25.72 -25.27 11.12
C VAL A 25 -27.03 -25.88 10.58
N GLN A 26 -27.07 -26.32 9.33
CA GLN A 26 -28.24 -26.97 8.75
C GLN A 26 -28.61 -28.26 9.50
N ASP A 27 -27.62 -29.12 9.74
CA ASP A 27 -27.80 -30.43 10.39
C ASP A 27 -28.27 -30.31 11.85
N TYR A 28 -27.80 -29.30 12.58
CA TYR A 28 -28.03 -29.17 14.03
C TYR A 28 -29.02 -28.07 14.43
N ALA A 29 -29.17 -27.02 13.63
CA ALA A 29 -29.99 -25.84 13.94
C ALA A 29 -31.00 -25.49 12.84
N GLY A 30 -30.95 -26.18 11.69
CA GLY A 30 -31.95 -26.08 10.62
C GLY A 30 -31.62 -25.07 9.52
N GLU A 31 -32.39 -25.16 8.43
CA GLU A 31 -32.18 -24.40 7.19
C GLU A 31 -32.39 -22.89 7.36
N GLU A 32 -33.26 -22.47 8.27
CA GLU A 32 -33.56 -21.05 8.49
C GLU A 32 -32.34 -20.31 9.04
N LEU A 33 -31.69 -20.85 10.07
CA LEU A 33 -30.47 -20.28 10.63
C LEU A 33 -29.28 -20.40 9.66
N ARG A 34 -29.20 -21.50 8.89
CA ARG A 34 -28.21 -21.65 7.81
C ARG A 34 -28.32 -20.49 6.82
N ARG A 35 -29.52 -20.19 6.33
CA ARG A 35 -29.75 -19.11 5.36
C ARG A 35 -29.41 -17.73 5.91
N GLU A 36 -29.80 -17.44 7.15
CA GLU A 36 -29.48 -16.14 7.78
C GLU A 36 -27.97 -15.93 7.90
N ILE A 37 -27.23 -16.98 8.29
CA ILE A 37 -25.77 -16.93 8.38
C ILE A 37 -25.13 -16.85 6.98
N GLU A 38 -25.66 -17.58 5.99
CA GLU A 38 -25.20 -17.52 4.59
C GLU A 38 -25.38 -16.12 4.01
N GLU A 39 -26.54 -15.49 4.20
CA GLU A 39 -26.83 -14.12 3.74
C GLU A 39 -25.95 -13.07 4.44
N TYR A 40 -25.71 -13.24 5.74
CA TYR A 40 -24.76 -12.39 6.48
C TYR A 40 -23.33 -12.55 5.97
N ILE A 41 -22.90 -13.78 5.68
CA ILE A 41 -21.57 -14.06 5.13
C ILE A 41 -21.47 -13.50 3.72
N GLU A 42 -22.42 -13.75 2.83
CA GLU A 42 -22.41 -13.20 1.47
C GLU A 42 -22.38 -11.66 1.52
N THR A 43 -23.23 -11.01 2.30
CA THR A 43 -23.24 -9.54 2.38
C THR A 43 -21.93 -8.95 2.91
N ASN A 44 -21.26 -9.61 3.85
CA ASN A 44 -20.07 -9.05 4.51
C ASN A 44 -18.74 -9.56 3.94
N VAL A 45 -18.69 -10.80 3.43
CA VAL A 45 -17.49 -11.46 2.88
C VAL A 45 -17.35 -11.21 1.38
N GLN A 46 -18.43 -10.96 0.63
CA GLN A 46 -18.34 -10.56 -0.79
C GLN A 46 -17.56 -9.24 -0.98
N ASN A 47 -17.34 -8.47 0.09
CA ASN A 47 -16.53 -7.26 0.05
C ASN A 47 -15.02 -7.52 0.18
N ILE A 48 -14.58 -8.71 0.61
CA ILE A 48 -13.15 -8.96 0.88
C ILE A 48 -12.33 -8.96 -0.41
N ASP A 49 -12.80 -9.62 -1.46
CA ASP A 49 -12.14 -9.62 -2.78
C ASP A 49 -12.01 -8.21 -3.37
N ASP A 50 -13.00 -7.35 -3.10
CA ASP A 50 -12.97 -5.96 -3.56
C ASP A 50 -12.03 -5.11 -2.69
N TYR A 51 -11.96 -5.37 -1.39
CA TYR A 51 -10.97 -4.75 -0.52
C TYR A 51 -9.53 -5.16 -0.89
N GLU A 52 -9.26 -6.43 -1.19
CA GLU A 52 -7.94 -6.88 -1.63
C GLU A 52 -7.52 -6.15 -2.92
N LYS A 53 -8.41 -6.02 -3.90
CA LYS A 53 -8.14 -5.24 -5.13
C LYS A 53 -7.93 -3.75 -4.89
N GLU A 54 -8.62 -3.15 -3.91
CA GLU A 54 -8.38 -1.75 -3.54
C GLU A 54 -7.02 -1.59 -2.82
N TYR A 55 -6.64 -2.55 -1.97
CA TYR A 55 -5.32 -2.58 -1.34
C TYR A 55 -4.19 -2.72 -2.37
N ASP A 56 -4.31 -3.63 -3.33
CA ASP A 56 -3.33 -3.81 -4.40
C ASP A 56 -3.18 -2.53 -5.25
N ARG A 57 -4.29 -1.83 -5.53
CA ARG A 57 -4.27 -0.56 -6.26
C ARG A 57 -3.58 0.54 -5.45
N MET A 58 -3.89 0.65 -4.17
CA MET A 58 -3.27 1.62 -3.28
C MET A 58 -1.77 1.36 -3.13
N GLU A 59 -1.36 0.09 -3.04
CA GLU A 59 0.06 -0.30 -3.00
C GLU A 59 0.77 0.13 -4.29
N GLN A 60 0.21 -0.18 -5.46
CA GLN A 60 0.77 0.24 -6.76
C GLN A 60 0.84 1.76 -6.91
N GLU A 61 -0.17 2.50 -6.49
CA GLU A 61 -0.16 3.97 -6.52
C GLU A 61 0.95 4.53 -5.62
N ASN A 62 1.10 3.95 -4.43
CA ASN A 62 2.12 4.36 -3.47
C ASN A 62 3.54 4.05 -3.98
N GLU A 63 3.75 2.89 -4.61
CA GLU A 63 5.02 2.56 -5.28
C GLU A 63 5.35 3.56 -6.38
N ARG A 64 4.37 3.88 -7.24
CA ARG A 64 4.53 4.87 -8.31
C ARG A 64 4.85 6.26 -7.77
N LEU A 65 4.21 6.66 -6.68
CA LEU A 65 4.50 7.93 -6.00
C LEU A 65 5.92 7.93 -5.42
N ALA A 66 6.33 6.84 -4.78
CA ALA A 66 7.67 6.71 -4.21
C ALA A 66 8.77 6.71 -5.29
N ASP A 67 8.53 6.09 -6.44
CA ASP A 67 9.46 6.09 -7.58
C ASP A 67 9.53 7.48 -8.23
N HIS A 68 8.38 8.15 -8.38
CA HIS A 68 8.34 9.54 -8.86
C HIS A 68 9.13 10.49 -7.95
N GLN A 69 8.89 10.43 -6.64
CA GLN A 69 9.62 11.23 -5.64
C GLN A 69 11.13 10.91 -5.68
N ARG A 70 11.51 9.64 -5.80
CA ARG A 70 12.91 9.24 -5.96
C ARG A 70 13.56 9.85 -7.20
N SER A 71 12.86 9.83 -8.34
CA SER A 71 13.35 10.43 -9.59
C SER A 71 13.62 11.93 -9.42
N VAL A 72 12.65 12.66 -8.87
CA VAL A 72 12.75 14.09 -8.62
C VAL A 72 13.93 14.43 -7.71
N LEU A 73 14.10 13.69 -6.62
CA LEU A 73 15.19 13.91 -5.68
C LEU A 73 16.56 13.59 -6.31
N CYS A 74 16.64 12.56 -7.16
CA CYS A 74 17.86 12.28 -7.93
C CYS A 74 18.19 13.44 -8.87
N ASP A 75 17.22 13.94 -9.63
CA ASP A 75 17.45 15.05 -10.55
C ASP A 75 17.91 16.32 -9.79
N ILE A 76 17.28 16.61 -8.63
CA ILE A 76 17.68 17.74 -7.78
C ILE A 76 19.11 17.54 -7.27
N ARG A 77 19.44 16.34 -6.80
CA ARG A 77 20.78 16.01 -6.30
C ARG A 77 21.83 16.23 -7.40
N ASP A 78 21.58 15.75 -8.61
CA ASP A 78 22.52 15.86 -9.71
C ASP A 78 22.78 17.34 -10.08
N GLU A 79 21.75 18.19 -10.03
CA GLU A 79 21.92 19.64 -10.24
C GLU A 79 22.63 20.34 -9.06
N VAL A 80 22.42 19.86 -7.83
CA VAL A 80 23.16 20.31 -6.63
C VAL A 80 24.64 19.93 -6.73
N ASP A 81 24.97 18.71 -7.17
CA ASP A 81 26.36 18.25 -7.35
C ASP A 81 27.07 19.05 -8.46
N ALA A 82 26.35 19.39 -9.53
CA ALA A 82 26.85 20.29 -10.56
C ALA A 82 27.13 21.70 -10.00
N LEU A 83 26.26 22.21 -9.12
CA LEU A 83 26.47 23.49 -8.44
C LEU A 83 27.67 23.43 -7.47
N ASP A 84 27.86 22.33 -6.74
CA ASP A 84 29.02 22.14 -5.86
C ASP A 84 30.33 22.16 -6.66
N THR A 85 30.36 21.48 -7.80
CA THR A 85 31.49 21.54 -8.74
C THR A 85 31.76 22.97 -9.21
N LEU A 86 30.72 23.78 -9.45
CA LEU A 86 30.88 25.19 -9.81
C LEU A 86 31.49 26.02 -8.68
N LEU A 87 31.14 25.72 -7.42
CA LEU A 87 31.66 26.38 -6.22
C LEU A 87 33.14 26.05 -5.96
N GLN A 88 33.58 24.84 -6.28
CA GLN A 88 34.98 24.42 -6.10
C GLN A 88 35.95 25.04 -7.13
N ASN A 89 35.46 25.70 -8.18
CA ASN A 89 36.32 26.34 -9.17
C ASN A 89 37.13 27.52 -8.58
N THR A 90 38.40 27.64 -8.98
CA THR A 90 39.30 28.73 -8.57
C THR A 90 38.73 30.13 -8.84
N ARG A 91 37.87 30.28 -9.86
CA ARG A 91 37.16 31.52 -10.17
C ARG A 91 35.65 31.26 -10.23
N LEU A 92 34.91 31.87 -9.32
CA LEU A 92 33.47 31.71 -9.22
C LEU A 92 32.73 32.38 -10.38
N ASN A 93 31.85 31.63 -11.06
CA ASN A 93 30.98 32.15 -12.10
C ASN A 93 29.54 32.34 -11.57
N ARG A 94 29.27 33.54 -11.04
CA ARG A 94 27.97 33.88 -10.41
C ARG A 94 26.78 33.68 -11.34
N ARG A 95 26.92 33.97 -12.65
CA ARG A 95 25.84 33.77 -13.62
C ARG A 95 25.48 32.30 -13.78
N ARG A 96 26.47 31.42 -13.86
CA ARG A 96 26.24 29.96 -13.96
C ARG A 96 25.62 29.40 -12.68
N MET A 97 26.10 29.83 -11.52
CA MET A 97 25.54 29.42 -10.22
C MET A 97 24.07 29.86 -10.07
N GLN A 98 23.75 31.10 -10.45
CA GLN A 98 22.37 31.59 -10.46
C GLN A 98 21.47 30.78 -11.43
N GLY A 99 22.04 30.33 -12.55
CA GLY A 99 21.36 29.44 -13.49
C GLY A 99 20.95 28.11 -12.83
N ALA A 100 21.91 27.42 -12.20
CA ALA A 100 21.67 26.15 -11.52
C ALA A 100 20.66 26.28 -10.37
N VAL A 101 20.81 27.31 -9.53
CA VAL A 101 19.84 27.59 -8.44
C VAL A 101 18.42 27.83 -9.00
N ARG A 102 18.29 28.47 -10.16
CA ARG A 102 16.99 28.67 -10.80
C ARG A 102 16.40 27.34 -11.28
N ILE A 103 17.21 26.44 -11.83
CA ILE A 103 16.77 25.11 -12.28
C ILE A 103 16.28 24.29 -11.09
N ILE A 104 17.07 24.20 -10.03
CA ILE A 104 16.68 23.51 -8.78
C ILE A 104 15.36 24.06 -8.24
N ARG A 105 15.21 25.38 -8.19
CA ARG A 105 13.95 26.02 -7.74
C ARG A 105 12.77 25.66 -8.63
N GLN A 106 12.96 25.57 -9.95
CA GLN A 106 11.91 25.16 -10.87
C GLN A 106 11.51 23.70 -10.67
N MET A 107 12.47 22.83 -10.36
CA MET A 107 12.18 21.42 -10.06
C MET A 107 11.39 21.29 -8.77
N ILE A 108 11.81 21.96 -7.70
CA ILE A 108 11.07 21.99 -6.43
C ILE A 108 9.65 22.55 -6.62
N ASN A 109 9.50 23.67 -7.32
CA ASN A 109 8.19 24.31 -7.54
C ASN A 109 7.23 23.51 -8.44
N ARG A 110 7.70 22.49 -9.16
CA ARG A 110 6.82 21.59 -9.92
C ARG A 110 6.23 20.50 -9.04
N GLU A 111 6.83 20.26 -7.89
CA GLU A 111 6.56 19.13 -7.00
C GLU A 111 5.81 19.56 -5.74
N LEU A 112 5.79 20.86 -5.44
CA LEU A 112 5.04 21.51 -4.37
C LEU A 112 3.75 22.15 -4.91
#